data_AF-A0A523TQK4-F1
#
_entry.id   AF-A0A523TQK4-F1
#
_cell.length_a   1.000
_cell.length_b   1.000
_cell.length_c   1.000
_cell.angle_alpha   90.00
_cell.angle_beta   90.00
_cell.angle_gamma   90.00
#
_symmetry.space_group_name_H-M   'P 1'
#
loop_
_entity.id
_entity.type
_entity.pdbx_description
1 polymer ?
#
loop_
_entity_poly.entity_id
_entity_poly.type
_entity_poly.pdbx_seq_one_letter_code
_entity_poly.pdbx_strand_id
1 'polypeptide(L)'
;MRVKASAVIATLLIMLAICPEAFAQGNPAPGRMAMVTCKHDSSQKYSCYLPGNYNAGKKWPIMYCFCPGGYGSTFVKLYKDVCERRGWIVVGSMNARNGPGEPIEAAMEAMWKDTHARFSISNTQCYSSGFSGGSGMAFWMAEKYPKHFSGVIPMAGANTWGPGLLPKIPTYVSVYFIVGDGDNAPGIKATAKAMEAKGHKVEVKVFSGGHTIPPKDVAEGAVDWMCDVAPQRRSANGKAEKPTQIKLKDDIAKKLQSAARKARRGDLKGALNFADKTIKNDRATEEEKADAQYIKNEIEKRVKELFAQADNLLGEGKPYEARELLGNIRKAMNGTDDGKKAQEKIKEINSDEDLKDDLAAGKLFTRALSYEEKGKKRRAKKCFEQVVKKYADTEYAKRAKEKL
;
A
#
# COMPACT_ATOMS: atom_id res chain seq x y z
N MET A 1 23.88 19.64 -8.23
CA MET A 1 24.38 18.30 -8.61
C MET A 1 23.29 17.65 -9.43
N ARG A 2 23.53 17.42 -10.72
CA ARG A 2 22.56 16.83 -11.65
C ARG A 2 22.22 15.43 -11.17
N VAL A 3 20.98 15.20 -10.74
CA VAL A 3 20.48 13.84 -10.47
C VAL A 3 20.37 13.16 -11.83
N LYS A 4 21.23 12.16 -12.04
CA LYS A 4 21.38 11.41 -13.29
C LYS A 4 20.03 10.77 -13.67
N ALA A 5 19.64 10.88 -14.95
CA ALA A 5 18.40 10.30 -15.48
C ALA A 5 18.30 8.78 -15.20
N SER A 6 19.47 8.16 -15.05
CA SER A 6 19.74 6.78 -14.61
C SER A 6 18.94 6.29 -13.42
N ALA A 7 18.77 7.10 -12.37
CA ALA A 7 18.16 6.64 -11.11
C ALA A 7 16.63 6.49 -11.20
N VAL A 8 15.99 7.16 -12.18
CA VAL A 8 14.53 7.14 -12.36
C VAL A 8 14.10 5.95 -13.22
N ILE A 9 14.94 5.54 -14.18
CA ILE A 9 14.67 4.41 -15.08
C ILE A 9 14.95 3.08 -14.35
N ALA A 10 15.98 3.08 -13.51
CA ALA A 10 16.35 2.08 -12.51
C ALA A 10 15.22 1.56 -11.62
N THR A 11 14.48 2.48 -10.99
CA THR A 11 13.46 2.15 -9.98
C THR A 11 12.18 1.54 -10.59
N LEU A 12 12.15 1.43 -11.92
CA LEU A 12 10.97 1.17 -12.72
C LEU A 12 10.95 -0.23 -13.35
N LEU A 13 11.92 -1.07 -13.01
CA LEU A 13 12.08 -2.41 -13.53
C LEU A 13 11.78 -3.47 -12.47
N ILE A 14 10.68 -4.18 -12.78
CA ILE A 14 10.44 -5.62 -12.57
C ILE A 14 9.46 -5.96 -11.46
N MET A 15 8.18 -5.77 -11.82
CA MET A 15 7.09 -6.60 -11.33
C MET A 15 6.97 -7.82 -12.23
N LEU A 16 7.63 -8.90 -11.83
CA LEU A 16 7.17 -10.23 -12.18
C LEU A 16 5.92 -10.50 -11.34
N ALA A 17 4.75 -10.09 -11.86
CA ALA A 17 3.50 -10.56 -11.32
C ALA A 17 3.50 -12.10 -11.40
N ILE A 18 3.24 -12.76 -10.28
CA ILE A 18 2.08 -13.65 -10.08
C ILE A 18 2.11 -14.11 -8.61
N CYS A 19 0.92 -14.15 -8.02
CA CYS A 19 0.58 -14.77 -6.73
C CYS A 19 1.23 -16.15 -6.57
N PRO A 20 1.67 -16.46 -5.34
CA PRO A 20 0.80 -17.31 -4.54
C PRO A 20 0.44 -16.65 -3.21
N GLU A 21 -0.77 -16.94 -2.75
CA GLU A 21 -1.31 -16.54 -1.44
C GLU A 21 -0.50 -17.17 -0.30
N ALA A 22 0.61 -16.54 0.07
CA ALA A 22 1.33 -16.80 1.32
C ALA A 22 2.19 -15.60 1.75
N PHE A 23 1.56 -14.43 1.96
CA PHE A 23 2.11 -13.48 2.95
C PHE A 23 1.76 -13.99 4.35
N ALA A 24 2.35 -15.11 4.74
CA ALA A 24 2.31 -15.59 6.12
C ALA A 24 3.30 -14.79 6.98
N GLN A 25 3.04 -13.49 7.09
CA GLN A 25 3.34 -12.65 8.26
C GLN A 25 2.63 -11.28 8.14
N GLY A 26 1.29 -11.34 8.07
CA GLY A 26 0.41 -10.32 8.61
C GLY A 26 0.37 -8.93 7.95
N ASN A 27 1.04 -8.68 6.83
CA ASN A 27 0.93 -7.41 6.11
C ASN A 27 -0.08 -7.52 4.95
N PRO A 28 -0.97 -6.53 4.77
CA PRO A 28 -1.94 -6.53 3.68
C PRO A 28 -1.24 -6.45 2.31
N ALA A 29 -1.76 -7.18 1.32
CA ALA A 29 -1.21 -7.17 -0.02
C ALA A 29 -1.43 -5.81 -0.71
N PRO A 30 -0.41 -5.21 -1.35
CA PRO A 30 -0.57 -4.03 -2.20
C PRO A 30 -1.73 -4.15 -3.21
N GLY A 31 -2.46 -3.06 -3.41
CA GLY A 31 -3.59 -3.00 -4.34
C GLY A 31 -4.86 -3.70 -3.83
N ARG A 32 -4.84 -4.28 -2.63
CA ARG A 32 -6.00 -4.90 -1.99
C ARG A 32 -6.27 -4.26 -0.64
N MET A 33 -7.55 -4.04 -0.37
CA MET A 33 -7.98 -3.65 0.96
C MET A 33 -8.08 -4.90 1.84
N ALA A 34 -7.56 -4.84 3.05
CA ALA A 34 -7.62 -5.94 4.00
C ALA A 34 -7.79 -5.44 5.43
N MET A 35 -8.36 -6.29 6.28
CA MET A 35 -8.40 -6.05 7.72
C MET A 35 -7.12 -6.59 8.36
N VAL A 36 -6.50 -5.79 9.20
CA VAL A 36 -5.25 -6.10 9.88
C VAL A 36 -5.49 -6.11 11.39
N THR A 37 -4.92 -7.10 12.07
CA THR A 37 -4.90 -7.18 13.54
C THR A 37 -3.54 -6.69 14.03
N CYS A 38 -3.53 -5.78 15.02
CA CYS A 38 -2.29 -5.20 15.51
C CYS A 38 -1.42 -6.26 16.22
N LYS A 39 -0.10 -6.26 15.98
CA LYS A 39 0.84 -7.24 16.56
C LYS A 39 0.95 -7.12 18.07
N HIS A 40 1.04 -5.88 18.57
CA HIS A 40 1.28 -5.58 19.98
C HIS A 40 -0.01 -5.53 20.81
N ASP A 41 -1.17 -5.53 20.16
CA ASP A 41 -2.48 -5.59 20.82
C ASP A 41 -3.49 -6.24 19.87
N SER A 42 -3.70 -7.55 20.03
CA SER A 42 -4.59 -8.32 19.16
C SER A 42 -6.09 -7.99 19.34
N SER A 43 -6.46 -7.20 20.35
CA SER A 43 -7.82 -6.69 20.51
C SER A 43 -8.13 -5.56 19.50
N GLN A 44 -7.09 -4.94 18.95
CA GLN A 44 -7.18 -3.80 18.04
C GLN A 44 -7.01 -4.23 16.59
N LYS A 45 -7.89 -3.71 15.73
CA LYS A 45 -7.93 -3.99 14.30
C LYS A 45 -8.07 -2.69 13.51
N TYR A 46 -7.58 -2.69 12.29
CA TYR A 46 -7.78 -1.61 11.34
C TYR A 46 -8.00 -2.16 9.93
N SER A 47 -8.78 -1.44 9.12
CA SER A 47 -8.82 -1.66 7.68
C SER A 47 -7.61 -0.95 7.06
N CYS A 48 -6.98 -1.56 6.07
CA CYS A 48 -5.78 -1.03 5.42
C CYS A 48 -5.89 -1.17 3.91
N TYR A 49 -5.41 -0.16 3.20
CA TYR A 49 -5.09 -0.23 1.79
C TYR A 49 -3.67 0.29 1.56
N LEU A 50 -2.83 -0.58 1.00
CA LEU A 50 -1.55 -0.19 0.46
C LEU A 50 -1.73 0.03 -1.05
N PRO A 51 -1.19 1.12 -1.63
CA PRO A 51 -1.20 1.32 -3.07
C PRO A 51 -0.65 0.10 -3.82
N GLY A 52 -1.13 -0.18 -5.03
CA GLY A 52 -0.67 -1.33 -5.84
C GLY A 52 0.84 -1.31 -6.12
N ASN A 53 1.45 -0.12 -6.11
CA ASN A 53 2.88 0.11 -6.26
C ASN A 53 3.64 0.22 -4.93
N TYR A 54 3.01 -0.11 -3.80
CA TYR A 54 3.65 -0.09 -2.49
C TYR A 54 4.91 -0.95 -2.46
N ASN A 55 6.00 -0.36 -1.98
CA ASN A 55 7.26 -1.05 -1.74
C ASN A 55 7.94 -0.47 -0.50
N ALA A 56 8.56 -1.33 0.31
CA ALA A 56 9.22 -0.90 1.55
C ALA A 56 10.51 -0.07 1.30
N GLY A 57 11.05 -0.09 0.08
CA GLY A 57 12.28 0.60 -0.30
C GLY A 57 12.19 2.12 -0.35
N LYS A 58 10.98 2.69 -0.35
CA LYS A 58 10.76 4.13 -0.14
C LYS A 58 9.78 4.38 1.01
N LYS A 59 9.77 5.62 1.48
CA LYS A 59 8.86 6.09 2.53
C LYS A 59 7.57 6.60 1.92
N TRP A 60 6.42 6.20 2.47
CA TRP A 60 5.09 6.49 1.96
C TRP A 60 4.33 7.45 2.86
N PRO A 61 3.62 8.44 2.30
CA PRO A 61 2.57 9.12 3.04
C PRO A 61 1.53 8.13 3.57
N ILE A 62 0.96 8.41 4.74
CA ILE A 62 -0.11 7.61 5.31
C ILE A 62 -1.24 8.49 5.83
N MET A 63 -2.47 8.06 5.63
CA MET A 63 -3.66 8.67 6.20
C MET A 63 -4.35 7.73 7.20
N TYR A 64 -4.59 8.23 8.40
CA TYR A 64 -5.31 7.56 9.48
C TYR A 64 -6.77 8.03 9.55
N CYS A 65 -7.71 7.12 9.40
CA CYS A 65 -9.14 7.44 9.31
C CYS A 65 -9.93 6.98 10.54
N PHE A 66 -10.89 7.81 10.95
CA PHE A 66 -11.72 7.58 12.14
C PHE A 66 -13.21 7.74 11.84
N CYS A 67 -14.00 6.84 12.41
CA CYS A 67 -15.45 6.77 12.26
C CYS A 67 -16.08 6.85 13.66
N PRO A 68 -17.17 7.61 13.87
CA PRO A 68 -17.80 7.72 15.18
C PRO A 68 -18.34 6.37 15.68
N GLY A 69 -18.67 5.45 14.76
CA GLY A 69 -19.10 4.09 15.08
C GLY A 69 -17.99 3.02 15.13
N GLY A 70 -16.72 3.38 14.88
CA GLY A 70 -15.63 2.40 14.83
C GLY A 70 -15.55 1.60 13.52
N TYR A 71 -16.17 2.06 12.44
CA TYR A 71 -16.14 1.40 11.13
C TYR A 71 -15.16 2.09 10.15
N GLY A 72 -13.86 2.11 10.48
CA GLY A 72 -12.85 2.79 9.67
C GLY A 72 -12.74 2.29 8.22
N SER A 73 -13.19 1.06 7.92
CA SER A 73 -13.25 0.54 6.55
C SER A 73 -14.07 1.41 5.58
N THR A 74 -15.07 2.14 6.08
CA THR A 74 -15.85 3.08 5.27
C THR A 74 -14.98 4.19 4.68
N PHE A 75 -14.05 4.73 5.49
CA PHE A 75 -13.14 5.79 5.07
C PHE A 75 -11.98 5.26 4.22
N VAL A 76 -11.51 4.05 4.50
CA VAL A 76 -10.54 3.38 3.61
C VAL A 76 -11.14 3.23 2.21
N LYS A 77 -12.41 2.81 2.07
CA LYS A 77 -13.10 2.74 0.78
C LYS A 77 -13.28 4.11 0.12
N LEU A 78 -13.66 5.12 0.91
CA LEU A 78 -13.85 6.50 0.45
C LEU A 78 -12.57 7.04 -0.23
N TYR A 79 -11.41 6.79 0.38
CA TYR A 79 -10.14 7.35 -0.05
C TYR A 79 -9.28 6.43 -0.91
N LYS A 80 -9.60 5.13 -0.98
CA LYS A 80 -8.79 4.11 -1.65
C LYS A 80 -8.28 4.55 -3.02
N ASP A 81 -9.16 5.07 -3.87
CA ASP A 81 -8.83 5.34 -5.27
C ASP A 81 -7.95 6.59 -5.43
N VAL A 82 -8.17 7.65 -4.65
CA VAL A 82 -7.23 8.79 -4.65
C VAL A 82 -5.90 8.43 -4.02
N CYS A 83 -5.91 7.63 -2.96
CA CYS A 83 -4.68 7.14 -2.31
C CYS A 83 -3.88 6.21 -3.25
N GLU A 84 -4.53 5.38 -4.06
CA GLU A 84 -3.89 4.64 -5.14
C GLU A 84 -3.20 5.58 -6.13
N ARG A 85 -3.95 6.58 -6.66
CA ARG A 85 -3.44 7.53 -7.64
C ARG A 85 -2.27 8.37 -7.12
N ARG A 86 -2.33 8.78 -5.85
CA ARG A 86 -1.33 9.65 -5.20
C ARG A 86 -0.21 8.88 -4.50
N GLY A 87 -0.32 7.56 -4.39
CA GLY A 87 0.65 6.73 -3.69
C GLY A 87 0.68 6.98 -2.18
N TRP A 88 -0.48 6.96 -1.54
CA TRP A 88 -0.65 7.08 -0.10
C TRP A 88 -1.16 5.77 0.49
N ILE A 89 -0.62 5.39 1.64
CA ILE A 89 -1.25 4.36 2.47
C ILE A 89 -2.50 4.98 3.10
N VAL A 90 -3.59 4.22 3.19
CA VAL A 90 -4.75 4.63 3.98
C VAL A 90 -5.15 3.50 4.93
N VAL A 91 -5.32 3.85 6.20
CA VAL A 91 -5.75 2.95 7.27
C VAL A 91 -6.92 3.55 8.01
N GLY A 92 -7.84 2.72 8.50
CA GLY A 92 -8.99 3.17 9.28
C GLY A 92 -9.21 2.27 10.48
N SER A 93 -9.27 2.86 11.67
CA SER A 93 -9.47 2.10 12.91
C SER A 93 -10.81 1.35 12.89
N MET A 94 -10.80 0.09 13.31
CA MET A 94 -12.02 -0.72 13.49
C MET A 94 -12.51 -0.73 14.96
N ASN A 95 -11.87 0.06 15.82
CA ASN A 95 -12.11 0.03 17.27
C ASN A 95 -12.39 1.42 17.85
N ALA A 96 -11.62 2.44 17.43
CA ALA A 96 -11.80 3.83 17.87
C ALA A 96 -13.17 4.34 17.44
N ARG A 97 -14.01 4.65 18.43
CA ARG A 97 -15.42 5.05 18.27
C ARG A 97 -15.79 6.06 19.36
N ASN A 98 -16.89 6.77 19.19
CA ASN A 98 -17.38 7.71 20.20
C ASN A 98 -17.57 7.01 21.54
N GLY A 99 -17.15 7.68 22.62
CA GLY A 99 -17.16 7.12 23.96
C GLY A 99 -16.01 7.68 24.79
N PRO A 100 -15.57 6.94 25.82
CA PRO A 100 -14.46 7.34 26.67
C PRO A 100 -13.16 7.55 25.89
N GLY A 101 -12.33 8.49 26.34
CA GLY A 101 -11.07 8.83 25.68
C GLY A 101 -10.03 7.71 25.69
N GLU A 102 -9.86 7.01 26.81
CA GLU A 102 -8.85 5.96 26.97
C GLU A 102 -8.97 4.83 25.90
N PRO A 103 -10.15 4.21 25.65
CA PRO A 103 -10.31 3.24 24.56
C PRO A 103 -10.00 3.80 23.16
N ILE A 104 -10.33 5.07 22.91
CA ILE A 104 -10.00 5.73 21.64
C ILE A 104 -8.49 5.85 21.49
N GLU A 105 -7.81 6.31 22.53
CA GLU A 105 -6.36 6.48 22.55
C GLU A 105 -5.62 5.14 22.41
N ALA A 106 -6.07 4.10 23.10
CA ALA A 106 -5.51 2.75 22.99
C ALA A 106 -5.61 2.23 21.54
N ALA A 107 -6.77 2.39 20.90
CA ALA A 107 -6.98 2.00 19.51
C ALA A 107 -6.10 2.80 18.52
N MET A 108 -5.96 4.11 18.73
CA MET A 108 -5.07 4.97 17.94
C MET A 108 -3.62 4.54 18.08
N GLU A 109 -3.17 4.30 19.30
CA GLU A 109 -1.78 3.95 19.61
C GLU A 109 -1.41 2.57 19.09
N ALA A 110 -2.30 1.58 19.23
CA ALA A 110 -2.09 0.26 18.66
C ALA A 110 -1.95 0.32 17.13
N MET A 111 -2.86 1.01 16.44
CA MET A 111 -2.78 1.20 14.99
C MET A 111 -1.52 1.98 14.59
N TRP A 112 -1.14 3.01 15.32
CA TRP A 112 0.08 3.79 15.07
C TRP A 112 1.35 2.93 15.17
N LYS A 113 1.53 2.23 16.30
CA LYS A 113 2.68 1.36 16.56
C LYS A 113 2.77 0.27 15.51
N ASP A 114 1.63 -0.37 15.21
CA ASP A 114 1.58 -1.47 14.25
C ASP A 114 1.91 -1.04 12.82
N THR A 115 1.34 0.08 12.36
CA THR A 115 1.62 0.61 11.02
C THR A 115 3.08 1.05 10.88
N HIS A 116 3.68 1.69 11.89
CA HIS A 116 5.09 2.08 11.89
C HIS A 116 6.06 0.90 11.95
N ALA A 117 5.67 -0.19 12.61
CA ALA A 117 6.47 -1.41 12.63
C ALA A 117 6.37 -2.22 11.32
N ARG A 118 5.26 -2.11 10.59
CA ARG A 118 4.97 -2.92 9.41
C ARG A 118 5.30 -2.25 8.08
N PHE A 119 5.10 -0.94 8.00
CA PHE A 119 5.11 -0.22 6.74
C PHE A 119 6.25 0.80 6.68
N SER A 120 6.78 1.03 5.48
CA SER A 120 7.77 2.07 5.26
C SER A 120 7.08 3.42 5.14
N ILE A 121 6.75 4.02 6.27
CA ILE A 121 6.00 5.28 6.36
C ILE A 121 6.95 6.47 6.42
N SER A 122 6.57 7.57 5.78
CA SER A 122 7.25 8.85 5.88
C SER A 122 7.09 9.43 7.29
N ASN A 123 8.23 9.78 7.91
CA ASN A 123 8.25 10.36 9.24
C ASN A 123 7.63 11.76 9.31
N THR A 124 7.29 12.40 8.19
CA THR A 124 6.75 13.77 8.16
C THR A 124 5.47 13.91 7.36
N GLN A 125 5.02 12.86 6.67
CA GLN A 125 3.83 12.88 5.81
C GLN A 125 2.75 11.94 6.35
N CYS A 126 2.45 12.09 7.63
CA CYS A 126 1.23 11.52 8.22
C CYS A 126 0.07 12.51 8.08
N TYR A 127 -1.11 11.96 7.82
CA TYR A 127 -2.36 12.68 7.70
C TYR A 127 -3.44 11.96 8.48
N SER A 128 -4.50 12.67 8.84
CA SER A 128 -5.67 12.05 9.46
C SER A 128 -6.96 12.59 8.87
N SER A 129 -8.02 11.79 8.94
CA SER A 129 -9.35 12.19 8.53
C SER A 129 -10.40 11.50 9.39
N GLY A 130 -11.59 12.09 9.50
CA GLY A 130 -12.72 11.44 10.14
C GLY A 130 -13.97 12.29 10.12
N PHE A 131 -15.09 11.66 10.45
CA PHE A 131 -16.43 12.24 10.35
C PHE A 131 -17.07 12.44 11.71
N SER A 132 -17.77 13.55 11.93
CA SER A 132 -18.47 13.84 13.19
C SER A 132 -17.51 13.65 14.37
N GLY A 133 -17.82 12.84 15.40
CA GLY A 133 -16.88 12.50 16.47
C GLY A 133 -15.51 11.97 16.00
N GLY A 134 -15.46 11.27 14.86
CA GLY A 134 -14.21 10.85 14.20
C GLY A 134 -13.35 12.01 13.68
N SER A 135 -13.95 13.17 13.38
CA SER A 135 -13.20 14.40 13.09
C SER A 135 -12.37 14.84 14.28
N GLY A 136 -12.90 14.75 15.49
CA GLY A 136 -12.16 15.06 16.72
C GLY A 136 -10.99 14.10 16.93
N MET A 137 -11.25 12.80 16.71
CA MET A 137 -10.23 11.75 16.73
C MET A 137 -9.10 12.02 15.70
N ALA A 138 -9.43 12.52 14.52
CA ALA A 138 -8.43 12.87 13.51
C ALA A 138 -7.48 13.97 14.00
N PHE A 139 -8.00 14.99 14.69
CA PHE A 139 -7.18 16.02 15.30
C PHE A 139 -6.39 15.49 16.50
N TRP A 140 -6.97 14.68 17.38
CA TRP A 140 -6.24 14.05 18.50
C TRP A 140 -5.03 13.25 18.01
N MET A 141 -5.17 12.54 16.89
CA MET A 141 -4.07 11.83 16.27
C MET A 141 -2.91 12.77 15.89
N ALA A 142 -3.22 13.92 15.32
CA ALA A 142 -2.23 14.93 14.94
C ALA A 142 -1.63 15.64 16.16
N GLU A 143 -2.40 15.88 17.21
CA GLU A 143 -1.93 16.44 18.49
C GLU A 143 -1.01 15.47 19.24
N LYS A 144 -1.28 14.16 19.18
CA LYS A 144 -0.47 13.12 19.84
C LYS A 144 0.87 12.90 19.14
N TYR A 145 0.93 13.04 17.81
CA TYR A 145 2.14 12.82 17.01
C TYR A 145 2.54 14.03 16.14
N PRO A 146 2.65 15.25 16.69
CA PRO A 146 2.66 16.49 15.93
C PRO A 146 3.86 16.61 14.97
N LYS A 147 5.00 16.02 15.33
CA LYS A 147 6.23 16.02 14.50
C LYS A 147 6.07 15.26 13.18
N HIS A 148 5.12 14.34 13.11
CA HIS A 148 4.91 13.45 11.97
C HIS A 148 3.81 13.93 11.01
N PHE A 149 2.93 14.81 11.48
CA PHE A 149 1.74 15.20 10.74
C PHE A 149 2.00 16.38 9.81
N SER A 150 1.43 16.28 8.61
CA SER A 150 1.41 17.35 7.60
C SER A 150 0.01 17.89 7.33
N GLY A 151 -1.05 17.14 7.64
CA GLY A 151 -2.40 17.69 7.56
C GLY A 151 -3.52 16.85 8.18
N VAL A 152 -4.68 17.48 8.35
CA VAL A 152 -5.90 16.88 8.91
C VAL A 152 -7.08 17.21 7.99
N ILE A 153 -7.92 16.22 7.67
CA ILE A 153 -9.14 16.36 6.85
C ILE A 153 -10.38 16.06 7.72
N PRO A 154 -10.80 17.01 8.58
CA PRO A 154 -12.00 16.86 9.40
C PRO A 154 -13.29 17.00 8.58
N MET A 155 -14.27 16.11 8.80
CA MET A 155 -15.59 16.15 8.15
C MET A 155 -16.70 16.33 9.17
N ALA A 156 -17.67 17.20 8.88
CA ALA A 156 -18.86 17.45 9.70
C ALA A 156 -18.49 17.64 11.19
N GLY A 157 -17.54 18.55 11.43
CA GLY A 157 -16.60 18.53 12.56
C GLY A 157 -17.18 18.21 13.95
N ALA A 158 -16.33 17.61 14.79
CA ALA A 158 -16.62 17.45 16.21
C ALA A 158 -16.24 18.71 16.99
N ASN A 159 -17.09 19.10 17.94
CA ASN A 159 -16.73 20.10 18.94
C ASN A 159 -15.95 19.46 20.10
N THR A 160 -14.97 18.59 19.80
CA THR A 160 -14.24 17.77 20.79
C THR A 160 -13.49 18.58 21.84
N TRP A 161 -13.25 19.87 21.59
CA TRP A 161 -12.54 20.76 22.50
C TRP A 161 -13.47 21.69 23.27
N GLY A 162 -14.79 21.67 23.01
CA GLY A 162 -15.73 22.64 23.56
C GLY A 162 -15.75 23.97 22.81
N PRO A 163 -16.72 24.85 23.10
CA PRO A 163 -16.92 26.10 22.36
C PRO A 163 -15.69 27.01 22.40
N GLY A 164 -15.25 27.49 21.23
CA GLY A 164 -14.15 28.46 21.11
C GLY A 164 -12.74 27.88 21.26
N LEU A 165 -12.60 26.60 21.61
CA LEU A 165 -11.30 25.93 21.68
C LEU A 165 -10.90 25.39 20.31
N LEU A 166 -9.62 25.60 19.98
CA LEU A 166 -9.01 25.11 18.74
C LEU A 166 -8.08 23.93 19.05
N PRO A 167 -7.91 23.00 18.08
CA PRO A 167 -6.97 21.91 18.22
C PRO A 167 -5.54 22.44 18.43
N LYS A 168 -4.78 21.78 19.31
CA LYS A 168 -3.40 22.11 19.68
C LYS A 168 -2.40 21.47 18.71
N ILE A 169 -2.58 21.74 17.42
CA ILE A 169 -1.67 21.26 16.36
C ILE A 169 -0.69 22.36 15.92
N PRO A 170 0.54 22.01 15.50
CA PRO A 170 1.47 22.99 14.96
C PRO A 170 0.95 23.69 13.70
N THR A 171 1.31 24.95 13.50
CA THR A 171 0.84 25.80 12.37
C THR A 171 1.25 25.28 10.99
N TYR A 172 2.31 24.47 10.90
CA TYR A 172 2.70 23.81 9.65
C TYR A 172 1.77 22.66 9.22
N VAL A 173 0.92 22.18 10.13
CA VAL A 173 -0.10 21.17 9.83
C VAL A 173 -1.26 21.88 9.12
N SER A 174 -1.52 21.48 7.88
CA SER A 174 -2.59 22.04 7.05
C SER A 174 -3.94 21.39 7.38
N VAL A 175 -5.04 22.11 7.22
CA VAL A 175 -6.38 21.60 7.57
C VAL A 175 -7.36 21.79 6.43
N TYR A 176 -8.03 20.72 6.01
CA TYR A 176 -9.07 20.77 4.98
C TYR A 176 -10.41 20.34 5.55
N PHE A 177 -11.24 21.31 5.90
CA PHE A 177 -12.58 21.03 6.42
C PHE A 177 -13.53 20.62 5.30
N ILE A 178 -14.38 19.63 5.58
CA ILE A 178 -15.49 19.25 4.71
C ILE A 178 -16.78 19.30 5.52
N VAL A 179 -17.83 19.96 5.01
CA VAL A 179 -19.11 20.08 5.70
C VAL A 179 -20.27 20.18 4.70
N GLY A 180 -21.42 19.63 5.04
CA GLY A 180 -22.65 19.80 4.26
C GLY A 180 -23.25 21.20 4.46
N ASP A 181 -23.90 21.75 3.44
CA ASP A 181 -24.61 23.03 3.54
C ASP A 181 -25.81 23.00 4.49
N GLY A 182 -26.44 21.84 4.68
CA GLY A 182 -27.48 21.56 5.67
C GLY A 182 -26.97 21.13 7.04
N ASP A 183 -25.67 21.26 7.32
CA ASP A 183 -25.03 21.00 8.62
C ASP A 183 -24.45 22.31 9.19
N ASN A 184 -23.57 22.24 10.19
CA ASN A 184 -22.95 23.40 10.82
C ASN A 184 -21.82 24.05 9.97
N ALA A 185 -22.10 24.37 8.71
CA ALA A 185 -21.15 25.06 7.84
C ALA A 185 -20.69 26.44 8.39
N PRO A 186 -21.55 27.28 8.99
CA PRO A 186 -21.11 28.54 9.59
C PRO A 186 -20.11 28.36 10.74
N GLY A 187 -20.34 27.39 11.64
CA GLY A 187 -19.42 27.09 12.72
C GLY A 187 -18.06 26.61 12.22
N ILE A 188 -18.04 25.72 11.23
CA ILE A 188 -16.81 25.24 10.60
C ILE A 188 -16.03 26.37 9.92
N LYS A 189 -16.70 27.29 9.23
CA LYS A 189 -16.06 28.48 8.64
C LYS A 189 -15.46 29.39 9.71
N ALA A 190 -16.14 29.57 10.84
CA ALA A 190 -15.62 30.36 11.96
C ALA A 190 -14.37 29.71 12.58
N THR A 191 -14.39 28.39 12.80
CA THR A 191 -13.22 27.63 13.24
C THR A 191 -12.06 27.74 12.25
N ALA A 192 -12.33 27.56 10.95
CA ALA A 192 -11.32 27.67 9.90
C ALA A 192 -10.65 29.05 9.92
N LYS A 193 -11.43 30.14 9.96
CA LYS A 193 -10.92 31.51 10.06
C LYS A 193 -10.06 31.72 11.31
N ALA A 194 -10.45 31.16 12.45
CA ALA A 194 -9.68 31.24 13.68
C ALA A 194 -8.35 30.46 13.59
N MET A 195 -8.30 29.36 12.85
CA MET A 195 -7.06 28.61 12.59
C MET A 195 -6.16 29.33 11.58
N GLU A 196 -6.72 29.92 10.51
CA GLU A 196 -5.99 30.75 9.56
C GLU A 196 -5.33 31.95 10.26
N ALA A 197 -6.05 32.61 11.18
CA ALA A 197 -5.52 33.70 11.98
C ALA A 197 -4.34 33.28 12.88
N LYS A 198 -4.22 31.99 13.21
CA LYS A 198 -3.05 31.41 13.91
C LYS A 198 -1.92 30.98 12.96
N GLY A 199 -2.09 31.14 11.65
CA GLY A 199 -1.08 30.83 10.63
C GLY A 199 -1.17 29.43 10.03
N HIS A 200 -2.27 28.69 10.27
CA HIS A 200 -2.50 27.44 9.55
C HIS A 200 -2.84 27.69 8.08
N LYS A 201 -2.42 26.79 7.19
CA LYS A 201 -3.05 26.68 5.88
C LYS A 201 -4.37 25.93 6.03
N VAL A 202 -5.48 26.59 5.73
CA VAL A 202 -6.80 26.01 5.89
C VAL A 202 -7.58 26.12 4.57
N GLU A 203 -8.43 25.15 4.31
CA GLU A 203 -9.41 25.17 3.23
C GLU A 203 -10.74 24.65 3.77
N VAL A 204 -11.86 25.18 3.26
CA VAL A 204 -13.20 24.74 3.66
C VAL A 204 -14.01 24.37 2.43
N LYS A 205 -14.32 23.09 2.29
CA LYS A 205 -15.20 22.58 1.25
C LYS A 205 -16.61 22.37 1.80
N VAL A 206 -17.56 23.14 1.25
CA VAL A 206 -18.99 22.93 1.46
C VAL A 206 -19.55 22.12 0.29
N PHE A 207 -20.36 21.11 0.58
CA PHE A 207 -21.08 20.31 -0.43
C PHE A 207 -22.58 20.31 -0.15
N SER A 208 -23.39 20.02 -1.17
CA SER A 208 -24.85 19.91 -0.98
C SER A 208 -25.19 18.64 -0.21
N GLY A 209 -25.67 18.79 1.02
CA GLY A 209 -25.95 17.69 1.95
C GLY A 209 -26.03 18.14 3.41
N GLY A 210 -26.53 17.27 4.28
CA GLY A 210 -26.60 17.51 5.74
C GLY A 210 -25.42 16.90 6.50
N HIS A 211 -25.67 16.47 7.75
CA HIS A 211 -24.71 15.76 8.60
C HIS A 211 -24.44 14.33 8.09
N THR A 212 -23.73 14.22 6.98
CA THR A 212 -23.52 12.98 6.22
C THR A 212 -22.10 12.88 5.71
N ILE A 213 -21.63 11.65 5.43
CA ILE A 213 -20.33 11.44 4.79
C ILE A 213 -20.38 12.09 3.40
N PRO A 214 -19.38 12.91 3.02
CA PRO A 214 -19.40 13.63 1.76
C PRO A 214 -19.36 12.68 0.55
N PRO A 215 -19.81 13.15 -0.63
CA PRO A 215 -19.57 12.49 -1.90
C PRO A 215 -18.08 12.15 -2.09
N LYS A 216 -17.81 11.07 -2.81
CA LYS A 216 -16.45 10.52 -2.96
C LYS A 216 -15.49 11.54 -3.59
N ASP A 217 -15.91 12.20 -4.65
CA ASP A 217 -15.14 13.25 -5.33
C ASP A 217 -14.79 14.43 -4.41
N VAL A 218 -15.72 14.84 -3.53
CA VAL A 218 -15.49 15.89 -2.53
C VAL A 218 -14.41 15.45 -1.53
N ALA A 219 -14.48 14.23 -1.03
CA ALA A 219 -13.46 13.69 -0.13
C ALA A 219 -12.10 13.55 -0.84
N GLU A 220 -12.07 13.02 -2.07
CA GLU A 220 -10.85 12.85 -2.84
C GLU A 220 -10.14 14.18 -3.13
N GLY A 221 -10.89 15.24 -3.42
CA GLY A 221 -10.34 16.59 -3.63
C GLY A 221 -9.55 17.13 -2.44
N ALA A 222 -9.88 16.71 -1.21
CA ALA A 222 -9.10 17.08 -0.02
C ALA A 222 -7.71 16.44 -0.02
N VAL A 223 -7.58 15.19 -0.49
CA VAL A 223 -6.28 14.52 -0.61
C VAL A 223 -5.43 15.17 -1.71
N ASP A 224 -6.07 15.54 -2.81
CA ASP A 224 -5.41 16.29 -3.89
C ASP A 224 -4.88 17.64 -3.38
N TRP A 225 -5.70 18.41 -2.67
CA TRP A 225 -5.26 19.66 -2.05
C TRP A 225 -4.12 19.46 -1.04
N MET A 226 -4.19 18.41 -0.20
CA MET A 226 -3.10 18.09 0.73
C MET A 226 -1.79 17.80 0.00
N CYS A 227 -1.82 17.16 -1.17
CA CYS A 227 -0.63 16.95 -1.98
C CYS A 227 -0.03 18.27 -2.49
N ASP A 228 -0.87 19.26 -2.77
CA ASP A 228 -0.44 20.56 -3.30
C ASP A 228 0.11 21.47 -2.20
N VAL A 229 -0.48 21.45 -0.99
CA VAL A 229 -0.10 22.36 0.10
C VAL A 229 0.95 21.80 1.06
N ALA A 230 1.11 20.47 1.10
CA ALA A 230 1.99 19.81 2.07
C ALA A 230 3.39 20.44 1.99
N PRO A 231 3.91 20.98 3.11
CA PRO A 231 5.24 21.52 3.12
C PRO A 231 6.19 20.39 2.74
N GLN A 232 6.89 20.57 1.62
CA GLN A 232 8.10 19.82 1.30
C GLN A 232 9.11 20.13 2.43
N ARG A 233 8.99 19.43 3.57
CA ARG A 233 9.91 19.57 4.70
C ARG A 233 11.27 19.12 4.21
N ARG A 234 12.04 20.09 3.74
CA ARG A 234 13.43 19.91 3.33
C ARG A 234 14.17 19.36 4.54
N SER A 235 14.74 18.16 4.38
CA SER A 235 15.86 17.73 5.21
C SER A 235 16.89 18.86 5.23
N ALA A 236 17.52 19.09 6.39
CA ALA A 236 18.41 20.21 6.65
C ALA A 236 19.65 20.32 5.73
N ASN A 237 19.80 19.48 4.70
CA ASN A 237 20.82 19.60 3.67
C ASN A 237 20.22 19.29 2.28
N GLY A 238 20.16 20.31 1.40
CA GLY A 238 20.03 20.11 -0.04
C GLY A 238 18.73 20.63 -0.67
N LYS A 239 18.90 21.46 -1.70
CA LYS A 239 17.87 22.16 -2.48
C LYS A 239 16.76 21.21 -2.98
N ALA A 240 15.50 21.62 -2.79
CA ALA A 240 14.36 20.91 -3.37
C ALA A 240 14.22 21.23 -4.86
N GLU A 241 14.34 20.22 -5.71
CA GLU A 241 13.81 20.25 -7.07
C GLU A 241 12.34 19.80 -7.03
N LYS A 242 11.47 20.61 -7.64
CA LYS A 242 10.07 20.24 -7.89
C LYS A 242 10.05 19.10 -8.93
N PRO A 243 9.14 18.11 -8.84
CA PRO A 243 9.00 17.14 -9.92
C PRO A 243 8.44 17.82 -11.16
N THR A 244 9.32 18.11 -12.12
CA THR A 244 8.96 18.58 -13.45
C THR A 244 8.20 17.46 -14.16
N GLN A 245 6.98 17.75 -14.64
CA GLN A 245 6.36 16.95 -15.68
C GLN A 245 7.26 17.04 -16.94
N ILE A 246 8.06 16.01 -17.19
CA ILE A 246 8.94 15.99 -18.37
C ILE A 246 8.08 15.69 -19.62
N LYS A 247 7.92 16.70 -20.48
CA LYS A 247 7.63 16.49 -21.90
C LYS A 247 8.90 15.92 -22.55
N LEU A 248 8.94 14.62 -22.81
CA LEU A 248 10.12 13.97 -23.43
C LEU A 248 10.09 14.10 -24.96
N LYS A 249 11.09 14.82 -25.50
CA LYS A 249 11.65 14.53 -26.83
C LYS A 249 12.72 13.43 -26.66
N ASP A 250 12.95 12.66 -27.71
CA ASP A 250 13.91 11.54 -27.86
C ASP A 250 13.32 10.12 -27.81
N ASP A 251 13.54 9.40 -28.93
CA ASP A 251 13.02 8.06 -29.17
C ASP A 251 13.66 6.99 -28.28
N ILE A 252 14.87 7.20 -27.77
CA ILE A 252 15.54 6.27 -26.86
C ILE A 252 14.93 6.37 -25.45
N ALA A 253 14.62 7.58 -24.98
CA ALA A 253 13.89 7.80 -23.72
C ALA A 253 12.49 7.18 -23.72
N LYS A 254 11.75 7.28 -24.84
CA LYS A 254 10.47 6.57 -25.02
C LYS A 254 10.63 5.05 -24.97
N LYS A 255 11.74 4.53 -25.52
CA LYS A 255 12.01 3.09 -25.53
C LYS A 255 12.47 2.55 -24.17
N LEU A 256 13.25 3.30 -23.39
CA LEU A 256 13.59 2.99 -21.99
C LEU A 256 12.33 2.96 -21.11
N GLN A 257 11.40 3.90 -21.31
CA GLN A 257 10.08 3.84 -20.68
C GLN A 257 9.27 2.61 -21.11
N SER A 258 9.37 2.19 -22.38
CA SER A 258 8.71 0.99 -22.89
C SER A 258 9.25 -0.28 -22.24
N ALA A 259 10.56 -0.40 -22.05
CA ALA A 259 11.16 -1.51 -21.31
C ALA A 259 10.69 -1.56 -19.85
N ALA A 260 10.64 -0.41 -19.18
CA ALA A 260 10.08 -0.32 -17.85
C ALA A 260 8.56 -0.62 -17.81
N ARG A 261 7.80 -0.31 -18.86
CA ARG A 261 6.38 -0.73 -18.99
C ARG A 261 6.24 -2.24 -19.18
N LYS A 262 7.09 -2.87 -19.99
CA LYS A 262 7.11 -4.32 -20.21
C LYS A 262 7.44 -5.07 -18.92
N ALA A 263 8.48 -4.63 -18.23
CA ALA A 263 8.87 -5.12 -16.92
C ALA A 263 7.77 -4.99 -15.86
N ARG A 264 6.94 -3.94 -15.92
CA ARG A 264 5.77 -3.77 -15.05
C ARG A 264 4.59 -4.68 -15.39
N ARG A 265 4.53 -5.18 -16.64
CA ARG A 265 3.49 -6.09 -17.12
C ARG A 265 3.90 -7.57 -16.99
N GLY A 266 5.02 -7.87 -16.35
CA GLY A 266 5.56 -9.22 -16.22
C GLY A 266 6.34 -9.73 -17.44
N ASP A 267 6.66 -8.88 -18.41
CA ASP A 267 7.50 -9.22 -19.57
C ASP A 267 8.97 -8.82 -19.29
N LEU A 268 9.67 -9.67 -18.52
CA LEU A 268 11.05 -9.42 -18.11
C LEU A 268 12.05 -9.70 -19.22
N LYS A 269 11.79 -10.73 -20.02
CA LYS A 269 12.52 -11.00 -21.26
C LYS A 269 12.51 -9.79 -22.17
N GLY A 270 11.35 -9.17 -22.39
CA GLY A 270 11.22 -7.99 -23.24
C GLY A 270 12.01 -6.79 -22.72
N ALA A 271 12.17 -6.68 -21.40
CA ALA A 271 12.99 -5.66 -20.76
C ALA A 271 14.50 -5.95 -20.88
N LEU A 272 14.94 -7.18 -20.65
CA LEU A 272 16.34 -7.61 -20.84
C LEU A 272 16.79 -7.42 -22.29
N ASN A 273 16.00 -7.91 -23.25
CA ASN A 273 16.30 -7.77 -24.68
C ASN A 273 16.41 -6.30 -25.09
N PHE A 274 15.65 -5.42 -24.45
CA PHE A 274 15.74 -3.99 -24.71
C PHE A 274 17.00 -3.36 -24.11
N ALA A 275 17.33 -3.72 -22.87
CA ALA A 275 18.55 -3.27 -22.20
C ALA A 275 19.78 -3.70 -23.00
N ASP A 276 19.88 -4.99 -23.36
CA ASP A 276 20.99 -5.52 -24.17
C ASP A 276 21.12 -4.83 -25.53
N LYS A 277 19.99 -4.53 -26.20
CA LYS A 277 20.02 -3.78 -27.47
C LYS A 277 20.48 -2.35 -27.29
N THR A 278 20.11 -1.69 -26.18
CA THR A 278 20.53 -0.31 -25.89
C THR A 278 22.02 -0.25 -25.56
N ILE A 279 22.52 -1.21 -24.77
CA ILE A 279 23.96 -1.33 -24.45
C ILE A 279 24.80 -1.50 -25.72
N LYS A 280 24.33 -2.31 -26.68
CA LYS A 280 25.02 -2.61 -27.95
C LYS A 280 24.82 -1.55 -29.04
N ASN A 281 24.08 -0.47 -28.79
CA ASN A 281 23.76 0.52 -29.81
C ASN A 281 24.80 1.65 -29.81
N ASP A 282 25.55 1.80 -30.90
CA ASP A 282 26.58 2.83 -31.05
C ASP A 282 26.02 4.27 -31.04
N ARG A 283 24.72 4.43 -31.32
CA ARG A 283 24.02 5.73 -31.25
C ARG A 283 23.48 6.05 -29.86
N ALA A 284 23.53 5.11 -28.91
CA ALA A 284 23.15 5.39 -27.54
C ALA A 284 24.29 6.15 -26.83
N THR A 285 23.93 7.16 -26.07
CA THR A 285 24.87 7.89 -25.22
C THR A 285 25.43 6.97 -24.12
N GLU A 286 26.61 7.29 -23.60
CA GLU A 286 27.19 6.53 -22.49
C GLU A 286 26.29 6.54 -21.23
N GLU A 287 25.50 7.60 -21.03
CA GLU A 287 24.48 7.65 -19.97
C GLU A 287 23.34 6.64 -20.25
N GLU A 288 22.82 6.56 -21.47
CA GLU A 288 21.76 5.59 -21.83
C GLU A 288 22.24 4.13 -21.78
N LYS A 289 23.50 3.86 -22.12
CA LYS A 289 24.11 2.54 -21.96
C LYS A 289 24.29 2.19 -20.48
N ALA A 290 24.74 3.13 -19.66
CA ALA A 290 24.84 2.94 -18.20
C ALA A 290 23.47 2.67 -17.56
N ASP A 291 22.42 3.37 -18.01
CA ASP A 291 21.05 3.14 -17.60
C ASP A 291 20.60 1.73 -17.98
N ALA A 292 20.78 1.35 -19.24
CA ALA A 292 20.43 0.01 -19.71
C ALA A 292 21.21 -1.10 -18.96
N GLN A 293 22.47 -0.87 -18.61
CA GLN A 293 23.25 -1.81 -17.80
C GLN A 293 22.72 -1.92 -16.37
N TYR A 294 22.36 -0.80 -15.74
CA TYR A 294 21.74 -0.81 -14.42
C TYR A 294 20.43 -1.60 -14.42
N ILE A 295 19.58 -1.34 -15.43
CA ILE A 295 18.32 -2.04 -15.63
C ILE A 295 18.55 -3.55 -15.64
N LYS A 296 19.49 -4.01 -16.48
CA LYS A 296 19.86 -5.42 -16.62
C LYS A 296 20.26 -6.04 -15.29
N ASN A 297 21.14 -5.38 -14.53
CA ASN A 297 21.62 -5.87 -13.24
C ASN A 297 20.47 -6.02 -12.22
N GLU A 298 19.51 -5.09 -12.18
CA GLU A 298 18.34 -5.21 -11.29
C GLU A 298 17.40 -6.35 -11.72
N ILE A 299 17.28 -6.63 -13.03
CA ILE A 299 16.54 -7.80 -13.52
C ILE A 299 17.16 -9.09 -12.98
N GLU A 300 18.47 -9.24 -13.20
CA GLU A 300 19.22 -10.43 -12.80
C GLU A 300 19.17 -10.64 -11.29
N LYS A 301 19.37 -9.56 -10.51
CA LYS A 301 19.24 -9.58 -9.06
C LYS A 301 17.84 -10.03 -8.62
N ARG A 302 16.79 -9.47 -9.21
CA ARG A 302 15.42 -9.81 -8.82
C ARG A 302 15.05 -11.24 -9.17
N VAL A 303 15.47 -11.73 -10.34
CA VAL A 303 15.26 -13.14 -10.72
C VAL A 303 15.97 -14.06 -9.72
N LYS A 304 17.20 -13.74 -9.32
CA LYS A 304 17.93 -14.47 -8.27
C LYS A 304 17.20 -14.49 -6.92
N GLU A 305 16.65 -13.36 -6.48
CA GLU A 305 15.86 -13.27 -5.26
C GLU A 305 14.57 -14.10 -5.32
N LEU A 306 13.91 -14.17 -6.49
CA LEU A 306 12.71 -14.97 -6.67
C LEU A 306 13.00 -16.48 -6.66
N PHE A 307 14.15 -16.89 -7.22
CA PHE A 307 14.62 -18.28 -7.06
C PHE A 307 14.91 -18.61 -5.60
N ALA A 308 15.59 -17.73 -4.86
CA ALA A 308 15.84 -17.93 -3.43
C ALA A 308 14.55 -18.01 -2.61
N GLN A 309 13.53 -17.21 -2.96
CA GLN A 309 12.22 -17.30 -2.33
C GLN A 309 11.52 -18.63 -2.64
N ALA A 310 11.63 -19.15 -3.86
CA ALA A 310 11.09 -20.47 -4.19
C ALA A 310 11.78 -21.57 -3.37
N ASP A 311 13.11 -21.50 -3.22
CA ASP A 311 13.87 -22.45 -2.41
C ASP A 311 13.49 -22.38 -0.92
N ASN A 312 13.28 -21.17 -0.37
CA ASN A 312 12.78 -21.00 1.00
C ASN A 312 11.37 -21.58 1.19
N LEU A 313 10.46 -21.38 0.23
CA LEU A 313 9.12 -21.94 0.28
C LEU A 313 9.15 -23.48 0.28
N LEU A 314 10.06 -24.10 -0.47
CA LEU A 314 10.28 -25.54 -0.41
C LEU A 314 10.75 -25.97 0.99
N GLY A 315 11.72 -25.26 1.58
CA GLY A 315 12.20 -25.54 2.93
C GLY A 315 11.15 -25.35 4.04
N GLU A 316 10.13 -24.52 3.80
CA GLU A 316 8.99 -24.31 4.70
C GLU A 316 7.85 -25.32 4.53
N GLY A 317 8.01 -26.35 3.69
CA GLY A 317 6.94 -27.31 3.40
C GLY A 317 5.80 -26.70 2.57
N LYS A 318 6.10 -25.70 1.72
CA LYS A 318 5.13 -25.03 0.83
C LYS A 318 5.46 -25.23 -0.66
N PRO A 319 5.56 -26.49 -1.14
CA PRO A 319 5.99 -26.78 -2.51
C PRO A 319 5.01 -26.29 -3.57
N TYR A 320 3.71 -26.15 -3.27
CA TYR A 320 2.75 -25.62 -4.23
C TYR A 320 3.01 -24.13 -4.52
N GLU A 321 3.23 -23.31 -3.49
CA GLU A 321 3.58 -21.90 -3.64
C GLU A 321 4.94 -21.73 -4.34
N ALA A 322 5.93 -22.56 -4.01
CA ALA A 322 7.23 -22.56 -4.69
C ALA A 322 7.10 -22.85 -6.18
N ARG A 323 6.34 -23.90 -6.54
CA ARG A 323 6.08 -24.29 -7.94
C ARG A 323 5.32 -23.22 -8.70
N GLU A 324 4.32 -22.57 -8.10
CA GLU A 324 3.63 -21.45 -8.73
C GLU A 324 4.58 -20.27 -8.94
N LEU A 325 5.40 -19.90 -7.94
CA LEU A 325 6.40 -18.84 -8.07
C LEU A 325 7.39 -19.10 -9.22
N LEU A 326 7.92 -20.32 -9.33
CA LEU A 326 8.77 -20.72 -10.44
C LEU A 326 8.03 -20.68 -11.78
N GLY A 327 6.75 -21.06 -11.79
CA GLY A 327 5.88 -20.95 -12.97
C GLY A 327 5.78 -19.54 -13.52
N ASN A 328 5.92 -18.55 -12.63
CA ASN A 328 5.86 -17.13 -12.94
C ASN A 328 7.18 -16.68 -13.56
N ILE A 329 8.29 -17.02 -12.91
CA ILE A 329 9.65 -16.79 -13.44
C ILE A 329 9.75 -17.37 -14.85
N ARG A 330 9.34 -18.63 -15.04
CA ARG A 330 9.33 -19.29 -16.36
C ARG A 330 8.55 -18.52 -17.41
N LYS A 331 7.35 -18.01 -17.08
CA LYS A 331 6.51 -17.24 -18.03
C LYS A 331 7.18 -15.93 -18.42
N ALA A 332 7.72 -15.20 -17.45
CA ALA A 332 8.28 -13.88 -17.68
C ALA A 332 9.68 -13.89 -18.31
N MET A 333 10.43 -14.97 -18.09
CA MET A 333 11.78 -15.20 -18.59
C MET A 333 11.78 -16.24 -19.73
N ASN A 334 10.65 -16.42 -20.42
CA ASN A 334 10.47 -17.52 -21.37
C ASN A 334 11.56 -17.55 -22.47
N GLY A 335 12.30 -18.65 -22.56
CA GLY A 335 13.38 -18.83 -23.53
C GLY A 335 14.70 -18.14 -23.19
N THR A 336 14.85 -17.57 -21.99
CA THR A 336 16.16 -17.27 -21.40
C THR A 336 16.63 -18.46 -20.56
N ASP A 337 17.89 -18.45 -20.11
CA ASP A 337 18.43 -19.51 -19.27
C ASP A 337 17.74 -19.58 -17.90
N ASP A 338 17.38 -18.43 -17.31
CA ASP A 338 16.54 -18.40 -16.11
C ASP A 338 15.15 -19.00 -16.33
N GLY A 339 14.54 -18.77 -17.50
CA GLY A 339 13.27 -19.39 -17.85
C GLY A 339 13.36 -20.91 -17.94
N LYS A 340 14.45 -21.43 -18.52
CA LYS A 340 14.74 -22.88 -18.59
C LYS A 340 15.00 -23.46 -17.21
N LYS A 341 15.83 -22.79 -16.40
CA LYS A 341 16.12 -23.17 -15.01
C LYS A 341 14.85 -23.23 -14.15
N ALA A 342 13.95 -22.26 -14.31
CA ALA A 342 12.65 -22.30 -13.63
C ALA A 342 11.80 -23.47 -14.12
N GLN A 343 11.83 -23.79 -15.41
CA GLN A 343 11.13 -24.95 -15.96
C GLN A 343 11.68 -26.28 -15.42
N GLU A 344 12.99 -26.42 -15.27
CA GLU A 344 13.65 -27.59 -14.70
C GLU A 344 13.25 -27.79 -13.23
N LYS A 345 13.37 -26.75 -12.39
CA LYS A 345 12.91 -26.81 -10.99
C LYS A 345 11.42 -27.17 -10.86
N ILE A 346 10.55 -26.66 -11.75
CA ILE A 346 9.14 -27.06 -11.76
C ILE A 346 8.98 -28.55 -12.08
N LYS A 347 9.78 -29.09 -13.01
CA LYS A 347 9.74 -30.52 -13.33
C LYS A 347 10.16 -31.33 -12.11
N GLU A 348 11.28 -30.97 -11.48
CA GLU A 348 11.78 -31.61 -10.25
C GLU A 348 10.70 -31.66 -9.17
N ILE A 349 10.09 -30.51 -8.82
CA ILE A 349 9.01 -30.44 -7.81
C ILE A 349 7.82 -31.33 -8.20
N ASN A 350 7.41 -31.36 -9.47
CA ASN A 350 6.24 -32.14 -9.87
C ASN A 350 6.52 -33.65 -9.99
N SER A 351 7.78 -34.05 -10.17
CA SER A 351 8.19 -35.46 -10.24
C SER A 351 8.59 -36.04 -8.90
N ASP A 352 8.73 -35.20 -7.88
CA ASP A 352 9.04 -35.61 -6.52
C ASP A 352 7.78 -36.25 -5.89
N GLU A 353 7.83 -37.58 -5.68
CA GLU A 353 6.71 -38.32 -5.09
C GLU A 353 6.47 -37.93 -3.62
N ASP A 354 7.49 -37.46 -2.90
CA ASP A 354 7.35 -37.03 -1.50
C ASP A 354 6.54 -35.73 -1.40
N LEU A 355 6.54 -34.91 -2.45
CA LEU A 355 5.81 -33.63 -2.50
C LEU A 355 4.39 -33.77 -3.04
N LYS A 356 3.97 -34.96 -3.48
CA LYS A 356 2.70 -35.18 -4.18
C LYS A 356 1.48 -34.76 -3.36
N ASP A 357 1.47 -35.15 -2.09
CA ASP A 357 0.37 -34.83 -1.18
C ASP A 357 0.37 -33.34 -0.83
N ASP A 358 1.54 -32.74 -0.59
CA ASP A 358 1.66 -31.30 -0.36
C ASP A 358 1.22 -30.47 -1.58
N LEU A 359 1.55 -30.90 -2.80
CA LEU A 359 1.10 -30.22 -4.03
C LEU A 359 -0.42 -30.31 -4.20
N ALA A 360 -1.01 -31.46 -3.91
CA ALA A 360 -2.46 -31.65 -3.97
C ALA A 360 -3.19 -30.86 -2.87
N ALA A 361 -2.62 -30.85 -1.65
CA ALA A 361 -3.11 -30.09 -0.50
C ALA A 361 -3.05 -28.59 -0.77
N GLY A 362 -1.91 -28.07 -1.23
CA GLY A 362 -1.72 -26.66 -1.56
C GLY A 362 -2.68 -26.16 -2.63
N LYS A 363 -2.89 -26.94 -3.70
CA LYS A 363 -3.88 -26.61 -4.74
C LYS A 363 -5.30 -26.48 -4.18
N LEU A 364 -5.70 -27.40 -3.32
CA LEU A 364 -7.03 -27.40 -2.71
C LEU A 364 -7.17 -26.28 -1.67
N PHE A 365 -6.11 -25.99 -0.93
CA PHE A 365 -6.01 -24.91 0.03
C PHE A 365 -6.14 -23.54 -0.64
N THR A 366 -5.39 -23.25 -1.71
CA THR A 366 -5.52 -22.02 -2.51
C THR A 366 -6.93 -21.88 -3.10
N ARG A 367 -7.55 -22.99 -3.52
CA ARG A 367 -8.95 -22.97 -3.98
C ARG A 367 -9.93 -22.59 -2.86
N ALA A 368 -9.68 -23.04 -1.62
CA ALA A 368 -10.46 -22.68 -0.46
C ALA A 368 -10.38 -21.18 -0.16
N LEU A 369 -9.17 -20.62 -0.17
CA LEU A 369 -8.94 -19.17 0.01
C LEU A 369 -9.69 -18.35 -1.05
N SER A 370 -9.64 -18.77 -2.33
CA SER A 370 -10.41 -18.10 -3.39
C SER A 370 -11.93 -18.13 -3.16
N TYR A 371 -12.46 -19.17 -2.51
CA TYR A 371 -13.87 -19.20 -2.13
C TYR A 371 -14.19 -18.28 -0.94
N GLU A 372 -13.28 -18.14 0.03
CA GLU A 372 -13.43 -17.15 1.11
C GLU A 372 -13.49 -15.73 0.55
N GLU A 373 -12.57 -15.37 -0.34
CA GLU A 373 -12.53 -14.05 -0.98
C GLU A 373 -13.83 -13.72 -1.72
N LYS A 374 -14.46 -14.75 -2.33
CA LYS A 374 -15.73 -14.61 -3.06
C LYS A 374 -16.97 -14.67 -2.15
N GLY A 375 -16.80 -14.68 -0.83
CA GLY A 375 -17.89 -14.79 0.14
C GLY A 375 -18.56 -16.17 0.19
N LYS A 376 -18.00 -17.19 -0.49
CA LYS A 376 -18.57 -18.54 -0.60
C LYS A 376 -18.15 -19.41 0.60
N LYS A 377 -18.47 -18.94 1.82
CA LYS A 377 -18.01 -19.53 3.10
C LYS A 377 -18.23 -21.04 3.22
N ARG A 378 -19.41 -21.56 2.84
CA ARG A 378 -19.70 -23.01 2.86
C ARG A 378 -18.77 -23.82 1.94
N ARG A 379 -18.43 -23.28 0.76
CA ARG A 379 -17.53 -23.95 -0.20
C ARG A 379 -16.08 -23.89 0.26
N ALA A 380 -15.66 -22.76 0.84
CA ALA A 380 -14.34 -22.62 1.44
C ALA A 380 -14.14 -23.62 2.59
N LYS A 381 -15.09 -23.67 3.54
CA LYS A 381 -15.08 -24.61 4.66
C LYS A 381 -14.93 -26.06 4.20
N LYS A 382 -15.74 -26.47 3.21
CA LYS A 382 -15.67 -27.83 2.64
C LYS A 382 -14.29 -28.13 2.04
N CYS A 383 -13.63 -27.17 1.41
CA CYS A 383 -12.28 -27.36 0.88
C CYS A 383 -11.24 -27.46 2.01
N PHE A 384 -11.30 -26.62 3.05
CA PHE A 384 -10.40 -26.72 4.20
C PHE A 384 -10.57 -28.06 4.94
N GLU A 385 -11.81 -28.50 5.20
CA GLU A 385 -12.09 -29.83 5.79
C GLU A 385 -11.49 -30.97 4.95
N GLN A 386 -11.56 -30.85 3.63
CA GLN A 386 -10.94 -31.85 2.74
C GLN A 386 -9.42 -31.84 2.79
N VAL A 387 -8.78 -30.66 2.90
CA VAL A 387 -7.33 -30.57 3.07
C VAL A 387 -6.92 -31.26 4.38
N VAL A 388 -7.59 -30.93 5.50
CA VAL A 388 -7.32 -31.52 6.81
C VAL A 388 -7.52 -33.03 6.81
N LYS A 389 -8.59 -33.51 6.18
CA LYS A 389 -8.93 -34.94 6.17
C LYS A 389 -8.00 -35.78 5.30
N LYS A 390 -7.61 -35.27 4.13
CA LYS A 390 -6.88 -36.06 3.12
C LYS A 390 -5.37 -35.92 3.19
N TYR A 391 -4.87 -34.81 3.72
CA TYR A 391 -3.45 -34.46 3.67
C TYR A 391 -2.96 -34.01 5.06
N ALA A 392 -3.30 -34.79 6.09
CA ALA A 392 -3.22 -34.39 7.50
C ALA A 392 -1.83 -33.95 7.97
N ASP A 393 -0.78 -34.51 7.35
CA ASP A 393 0.62 -34.30 7.71
C ASP A 393 1.27 -33.12 6.96
N THR A 394 0.52 -32.47 6.06
CA THR A 394 1.01 -31.32 5.27
C THR A 394 0.92 -30.01 6.05
N GLU A 395 1.80 -29.05 5.74
CA GLU A 395 1.72 -27.68 6.29
C GLU A 395 0.39 -26.99 5.90
N TYR A 396 -0.20 -27.38 4.76
CA TYR A 396 -1.51 -26.90 4.33
C TYR A 396 -2.65 -27.40 5.21
N ALA A 397 -2.59 -28.63 5.72
CA ALA A 397 -3.59 -29.13 6.67
C ALA A 397 -3.51 -28.41 8.01
N LYS A 398 -2.30 -28.12 8.50
CA LYS A 398 -2.11 -27.28 9.69
C LYS A 398 -2.76 -25.91 9.52
N ARG A 399 -2.46 -25.23 8.40
CA ARG A 399 -3.06 -23.93 8.05
C ARG A 399 -4.57 -24.01 7.83
N ALA A 400 -5.08 -25.13 7.31
CA ALA A 400 -6.51 -25.33 7.10
C ALA A 400 -7.26 -25.53 8.43
N LYS A 401 -6.64 -26.17 9.45
CA LYS A 401 -7.23 -26.30 10.79
C LYS A 401 -7.46 -24.93 11.43
N GLU A 402 -6.56 -23.97 11.22
CA GLU A 402 -6.71 -22.58 11.71
C GLU A 402 -7.86 -21.81 11.05
N LYS A 403 -8.40 -22.32 9.93
CA LYS A 403 -9.47 -21.70 9.15
C LYS A 403 -10.86 -22.28 9.41
N LEU A 404 -10.93 -23.43 10.08
CA LEU A 404 -12.17 -24.13 10.44
C LEU A 404 -12.63 -23.72 11.84
#